data_AF-A0A941JM35-F1
#
_entry.id   AF-A0A941JM35-F1
#
_cell.length_a   1.000
_cell.length_b   1.000
_cell.length_c   1.000
_cell.angle_alpha   90.00
_cell.angle_beta   90.00
_cell.angle_gamma   90.00
#
_symmetry.space_group_name_H-M   'P 1'
#
loop_
_entity.id
_entity.type
_entity.pdbx_description
1 polymer ?
#
loop_
_entity_poly.entity_id
_entity_poly.type
_entity_poly.pdbx_seq_one_letter_code
_entity_poly.pdbx_strand_id
1 'polypeptide(L)'
;MVRMDDSLMIDKEDLLIIGSYLLVTGTFLSAVGESSIDADDRVNIRRIRDGNFIQAIANSFHGVGRTLRYEKEEELVSRLEIIGAYVQVGGNSLNYAAANASIPNPTPLNPEVVKLDALGSVVQSIGAAIEVAGVVFEENGSLYENKAFGNLLISIGTLIDAIAIITPEEKEKQRRILLATGGWIEFTGSVIEAYAVIQNINEKKATKNKYNYRKRSV
;
A
#
# COMPACT_ATOMS: atom_id res chain seq x y z
N MET A 1 -12.10 -34.12 -25.11
CA MET A 1 -11.31 -33.25 -24.20
C MET A 1 -11.78 -31.83 -24.44
N VAL A 2 -12.67 -31.33 -23.59
CA VAL A 2 -13.16 -29.95 -23.66
C VAL A 2 -12.03 -29.07 -23.12
N ARG A 3 -11.49 -28.18 -23.96
CA ARG A 3 -10.70 -27.05 -23.47
C ARG A 3 -11.62 -26.22 -22.59
N MET A 4 -11.41 -26.24 -21.29
CA MET A 4 -12.02 -25.25 -20.41
C MET A 4 -11.48 -23.90 -20.85
N ASP A 5 -12.39 -23.01 -21.24
CA ASP A 5 -12.11 -21.64 -21.64
C ASP A 5 -11.39 -20.90 -20.51
N ASP A 6 -10.25 -20.29 -20.83
CA ASP A 6 -9.49 -19.33 -20.02
C ASP A 6 -10.26 -17.98 -19.86
N SER A 7 -11.59 -18.00 -19.74
CA SER A 7 -12.43 -16.81 -19.93
C SER A 7 -12.74 -16.01 -18.66
N LEU A 8 -12.20 -16.37 -17.49
CA LEU A 8 -12.54 -15.69 -16.23
C LEU A 8 -11.48 -15.77 -15.11
N MET A 9 -10.22 -16.03 -15.44
CA MET A 9 -9.14 -15.89 -14.45
C MET A 9 -8.55 -14.48 -14.57
N ILE A 10 -8.69 -13.67 -13.53
CA ILE A 10 -7.92 -12.42 -13.40
C ILE A 10 -6.45 -12.80 -13.45
N ASP A 11 -5.68 -12.23 -14.40
CA ASP A 11 -4.26 -12.53 -14.56
C ASP A 11 -3.47 -12.01 -13.36
N LYS A 12 -2.32 -12.62 -13.07
CA LYS A 12 -1.46 -12.23 -11.94
C LYS A 12 -0.98 -10.79 -12.07
N GLU A 13 -0.70 -10.31 -13.29
CA GLU A 13 -0.39 -8.91 -13.55
C GLU A 13 -1.61 -7.99 -13.36
N ASP A 14 -2.83 -8.46 -13.63
CA ASP A 14 -4.04 -7.66 -13.44
C ASP A 14 -4.33 -7.46 -11.95
N LEU A 15 -4.03 -8.44 -11.10
CA LEU A 15 -4.07 -8.29 -9.64
C LEU A 15 -3.13 -7.18 -9.16
N LEU A 16 -1.92 -7.10 -9.71
CA LEU A 16 -0.96 -6.06 -9.36
C LEU A 16 -1.47 -4.67 -9.76
N ILE A 17 -2.03 -4.53 -10.96
CA ILE A 17 -2.60 -3.27 -11.46
C ILE A 17 -3.79 -2.83 -10.61
N ILE A 18 -4.74 -3.74 -10.34
CA ILE A 18 -5.91 -3.46 -9.49
C ILE A 18 -5.45 -3.06 -8.08
N GLY A 19 -4.49 -3.80 -7.52
CA GLY A 19 -3.89 -3.49 -6.23
C GLY A 19 -3.32 -2.07 -6.20
N SER A 20 -2.56 -1.67 -7.22
CA SER A 20 -1.95 -0.33 -7.28
C SER A 20 -2.99 0.80 -7.37
N TYR A 21 -4.07 0.64 -8.13
CA TYR A 21 -5.16 1.63 -8.15
C TYR A 21 -5.89 1.73 -6.81
N LEU A 22 -6.13 0.59 -6.16
CA LEU A 22 -6.74 0.57 -4.83
C LEU A 22 -5.81 1.20 -3.79
N LEU A 23 -4.51 0.93 -3.85
CA LEU A 23 -3.52 1.51 -2.92
C LEU A 23 -3.58 3.04 -2.97
N VAL A 24 -3.48 3.62 -4.17
CA VAL A 24 -3.60 5.07 -4.39
C VAL A 24 -4.92 5.63 -3.88
N THR A 25 -6.02 4.91 -4.11
CA THR A 25 -7.35 5.34 -3.65
C THR A 25 -7.45 5.32 -2.12
N GLY A 26 -6.94 4.27 -1.49
CA GLY A 26 -6.98 4.09 -0.05
C GLY A 26 -6.11 5.12 0.69
N THR A 27 -4.88 5.33 0.24
CA THR A 27 -3.97 6.35 0.80
C THR A 27 -4.52 7.76 0.60
N PHE A 28 -5.14 8.07 -0.55
CA PHE A 28 -5.80 9.35 -0.77
C PHE A 28 -6.93 9.60 0.24
N LEU A 29 -7.80 8.60 0.44
CA LEU A 29 -8.91 8.74 1.40
C LEU A 29 -8.40 8.92 2.84
N SER A 30 -7.37 8.18 3.23
CA SER A 30 -6.71 8.37 4.54
C SER A 30 -6.13 9.78 4.67
N ALA A 31 -5.34 10.24 3.70
CA ALA A 31 -4.72 11.56 3.70
C ALA A 31 -5.75 12.70 3.76
N VAL A 32 -6.86 12.58 3.02
CA VAL A 32 -7.98 13.52 3.12
C VAL A 32 -8.59 13.47 4.52
N GLY A 33 -8.83 12.27 5.08
CA GLY A 33 -9.35 12.12 6.44
C GLY A 33 -8.47 12.79 7.50
N GLU A 34 -7.16 12.61 7.42
CA GLU A 34 -6.16 13.14 8.36
C GLU A 34 -5.95 14.65 8.23
N SER A 35 -6.18 15.22 7.05
CA SER A 35 -6.06 16.66 6.79
C SER A 35 -7.37 17.44 6.93
N SER A 36 -8.51 16.75 7.00
CA SER A 36 -9.82 17.39 7.06
C SER A 36 -10.09 18.02 8.42
N ILE A 37 -10.74 19.18 8.40
CA ILE A 37 -11.32 19.85 9.56
C ILE A 37 -12.84 19.91 9.35
N ASP A 38 -13.45 18.74 9.17
CA ASP A 38 -14.91 18.65 9.19
C ASP A 38 -15.44 18.92 10.60
N ALA A 39 -16.65 19.50 10.68
CA ALA A 39 -17.30 19.80 11.96
C ALA A 39 -17.69 18.55 12.77
N ASP A 40 -17.76 17.38 12.12
CA ASP A 40 -17.97 16.08 12.76
C ASP A 40 -16.76 15.17 12.50
N ASP A 41 -15.97 14.95 13.54
CA ASP A 41 -14.78 14.08 13.51
C ASP A 41 -15.10 12.65 13.02
N ARG A 42 -16.34 12.18 13.16
CA ARG A 42 -16.75 10.86 12.68
C ARG A 42 -16.62 10.74 11.17
N VAL A 43 -16.79 11.84 10.43
CA VAL A 43 -16.64 11.85 8.97
C VAL A 43 -15.17 11.63 8.61
N ASN A 44 -14.25 12.34 9.28
CA ASN A 44 -12.81 12.20 9.07
C ASN A 44 -12.34 10.78 9.43
N ILE A 45 -12.75 10.27 10.60
CA ILE A 45 -12.41 8.92 11.05
C ILE A 45 -12.96 7.84 10.09
N ARG A 46 -14.16 8.02 9.52
CA ARG A 46 -14.69 7.10 8.50
C ARG A 46 -13.84 7.09 7.23
N ARG A 47 -13.34 8.24 6.77
CA ARG A 47 -12.44 8.29 5.61
C ARG A 47 -11.13 7.56 5.90
N ILE A 48 -10.54 7.76 7.08
CA ILE A 48 -9.33 7.04 7.52
C ILE A 48 -9.59 5.53 7.59
N ARG A 49 -10.72 5.12 8.19
CA ARG A 49 -11.13 3.71 8.25
C ARG A 49 -11.25 3.12 6.84
N ASP A 50 -12.02 3.75 5.96
CA ASP A 50 -12.30 3.23 4.63
C ASP A 50 -11.02 3.22 3.76
N GLY A 51 -10.16 4.23 3.92
CA GLY A 51 -8.84 4.29 3.33
C GLY A 51 -7.98 3.09 3.73
N ASN A 52 -7.77 2.87 5.03
CA ASN A 52 -7.01 1.72 5.54
C ASN A 52 -7.59 0.36 5.09
N PHE A 53 -8.92 0.21 5.05
CA PHE A 53 -9.56 -1.00 4.53
C PHE A 53 -9.20 -1.25 3.05
N ILE A 54 -9.30 -0.22 2.21
CA ILE A 54 -8.96 -0.31 0.80
C ILE A 54 -7.46 -0.62 0.61
N GLN A 55 -6.59 0.00 1.40
CA GLN A 55 -5.15 -0.29 1.39
C GLN A 55 -4.85 -1.74 1.79
N ALA A 56 -5.55 -2.30 2.78
CA ALA A 56 -5.41 -3.72 3.15
C ALA A 56 -5.80 -4.66 2.00
N ILE A 57 -6.88 -4.34 1.27
CA ILE A 57 -7.27 -5.10 0.07
C ILE A 57 -6.21 -4.96 -1.03
N ALA A 58 -5.73 -3.73 -1.27
CA ALA A 58 -4.70 -3.44 -2.26
C ALA A 58 -3.43 -4.27 -2.03
N ASN A 59 -2.90 -4.22 -0.81
CA ASN A 59 -1.73 -4.98 -0.41
C ASN A 59 -1.97 -6.50 -0.47
N SER A 60 -3.21 -6.96 -0.25
CA SER A 60 -3.55 -8.37 -0.46
C SER A 60 -3.46 -8.77 -1.93
N PHE A 61 -3.96 -7.92 -2.85
CA PHE A 61 -3.82 -8.17 -4.28
C PHE A 61 -2.36 -8.14 -4.75
N HIS A 62 -1.56 -7.22 -4.22
CA HIS A 62 -0.10 -7.21 -4.46
C HIS A 62 0.56 -8.50 -3.96
N GLY A 63 0.26 -8.92 -2.73
CA GLY A 63 0.77 -10.17 -2.15
C GLY A 63 0.41 -11.41 -2.96
N VAL A 64 -0.87 -11.55 -3.35
CA VAL A 64 -1.34 -12.67 -4.18
C VAL A 64 -0.75 -12.61 -5.59
N GLY A 65 -0.76 -11.45 -6.25
CA GLY A 65 -0.21 -11.26 -7.59
C GLY A 65 1.27 -11.60 -7.67
N ARG A 66 2.07 -11.16 -6.68
CA ARG A 66 3.50 -11.51 -6.56
C ARG A 66 3.69 -13.00 -6.27
N THR A 67 2.85 -13.60 -5.41
CA THR A 67 2.90 -15.04 -5.13
C THR A 67 2.60 -15.88 -6.36
N LEU A 68 1.62 -15.49 -7.19
CA LEU A 68 1.30 -16.19 -8.43
C LEU A 68 2.35 -15.98 -9.52
N ARG A 69 3.14 -14.90 -9.43
CA ARG A 69 4.33 -14.70 -10.28
C ARG A 69 5.53 -15.52 -9.84
N TYR A 70 5.55 -15.96 -8.58
CA TYR A 70 6.66 -16.74 -8.01
C TYR A 70 6.81 -18.10 -8.71
N GLU A 71 7.78 -18.20 -9.62
CA GLU A 71 8.26 -19.48 -10.15
C GLU A 71 9.40 -20.00 -9.27
N LYS A 72 9.50 -21.33 -9.11
CA LYS A 72 10.36 -22.01 -8.10
C LYS A 72 11.86 -21.66 -8.14
N GLU A 73 12.32 -20.94 -9.17
CA GLU A 73 13.71 -20.49 -9.34
C GLU A 73 13.94 -19.01 -8.98
N GLU A 74 12.90 -18.24 -8.60
CA GLU A 74 13.08 -16.83 -8.20
C GLU A 74 13.71 -16.67 -6.79
N GLU A 75 14.71 -15.77 -6.75
CA GLU A 75 15.58 -15.41 -5.64
C GLU A 75 14.84 -15.01 -4.34
N LEU A 76 15.60 -14.94 -3.23
CA LEU A 76 15.19 -14.43 -1.92
C LEU A 76 14.43 -13.07 -2.00
N VAL A 77 14.71 -12.32 -3.07
CA VAL A 77 14.23 -10.99 -3.45
C VAL A 77 12.70 -10.96 -3.63
N SER A 78 12.15 -11.83 -4.49
CA SER A 78 10.70 -11.93 -4.72
C SER A 78 9.92 -12.28 -3.44
N ARG A 79 10.58 -12.94 -2.47
CA ARG A 79 9.96 -13.31 -1.19
C ARG A 79 9.79 -12.11 -0.26
N LEU A 80 10.73 -11.17 -0.29
CA LEU A 80 10.64 -9.97 0.56
C LEU A 80 9.46 -9.09 0.14
N GLU A 81 9.22 -8.90 -1.15
CA GLU A 81 8.04 -8.13 -1.58
C GLU A 81 6.71 -8.78 -1.20
N ILE A 82 6.64 -10.12 -1.23
CA ILE A 82 5.45 -10.86 -0.80
C ILE A 82 5.24 -10.70 0.72
N ILE A 83 6.32 -10.87 1.51
CA ILE A 83 6.28 -10.69 2.96
C ILE A 83 5.89 -9.26 3.32
N GLY A 84 6.53 -8.28 2.69
CA GLY A 84 6.25 -6.85 2.89
C GLY A 84 4.79 -6.55 2.65
N ALA A 85 4.21 -7.01 1.54
CA ALA A 85 2.80 -6.82 1.24
C ALA A 85 1.88 -7.35 2.35
N TYR A 86 2.08 -8.59 2.79
CA TYR A 86 1.26 -9.17 3.86
C TYR A 86 1.48 -8.52 5.23
N VAL A 87 2.69 -8.03 5.52
CA VAL A 87 2.95 -7.23 6.71
C VAL A 87 2.17 -5.91 6.64
N GLN A 88 2.14 -5.24 5.48
CA GLN A 88 1.32 -4.05 5.25
C GLN A 88 -0.18 -4.32 5.36
N VAL A 89 -0.67 -5.49 4.92
CA VAL A 89 -2.07 -5.91 5.17
C VAL A 89 -2.37 -5.95 6.66
N GLY A 90 -1.46 -6.51 7.46
CA GLY A 90 -1.58 -6.55 8.91
C GLY A 90 -1.66 -5.15 9.52
N GLY A 91 -0.74 -4.27 9.14
CA GLY A 91 -0.72 -2.88 9.62
C GLY A 91 -2.00 -2.11 9.30
N ASN A 92 -2.40 -2.11 8.02
CA ASN A 92 -3.64 -1.46 7.56
C ASN A 92 -4.89 -2.03 8.25
N SER A 93 -4.91 -3.33 8.55
CA SER A 93 -6.03 -3.97 9.26
C SER A 93 -6.15 -3.51 10.72
N LEU A 94 -5.02 -3.29 11.40
CA LEU A 94 -4.98 -2.75 12.76
C LEU A 94 -5.47 -1.29 12.78
N ASN A 95 -4.99 -0.46 11.84
CA ASN A 95 -5.44 0.92 11.67
C ASN A 95 -6.95 1.00 11.36
N TYR A 96 -7.44 0.14 10.46
CA TYR A 96 -8.87 0.00 10.19
C TYR A 96 -9.66 -0.31 11.47
N ALA A 97 -9.20 -1.29 12.24
CA ALA A 97 -9.87 -1.70 13.48
C ALA A 97 -9.90 -0.56 14.51
N ALA A 98 -8.78 0.16 14.65
CA ALA A 98 -8.67 1.29 15.55
C ALA A 98 -9.57 2.47 15.14
N ALA A 99 -9.59 2.83 13.85
CA ALA A 99 -10.46 3.86 13.31
C ALA A 99 -11.94 3.46 13.51
N ASN A 100 -12.30 2.21 13.22
CA ASN A 100 -13.67 1.73 13.41
C ASN A 100 -14.11 1.74 14.88
N ALA A 101 -13.21 1.40 15.81
CA ALA A 101 -13.46 1.47 17.25
C ALA A 101 -13.59 2.92 17.77
N SER A 102 -12.99 3.90 17.08
CA SER A 102 -13.06 5.32 17.42
C SER A 102 -14.36 6.00 16.97
N ILE A 103 -15.08 5.47 15.97
CA ILE A 103 -16.30 6.10 15.42
C ILE A 103 -17.41 6.33 16.47
N PRO A 104 -17.73 5.39 17.37
CA PRO A 104 -18.78 5.60 18.36
C PRO A 104 -18.44 6.73 19.34
N ASN A 105 -17.17 6.78 19.77
CA ASN A 105 -16.63 7.69 20.79
C ASN A 105 -15.31 8.33 20.29
N PRO A 106 -15.39 9.38 19.45
CA PRO A 106 -14.20 9.97 18.81
C PRO A 106 -13.31 10.77 19.78
N THR A 107 -13.84 11.18 20.93
CA THR A 107 -13.08 11.91 21.96
C THR A 107 -13.69 11.70 23.36
N PRO A 108 -12.89 11.53 24.43
CA PRO A 108 -11.45 11.27 24.39
C PRO A 108 -11.15 9.89 23.79
N LEU A 109 -10.02 9.75 23.11
CA LEU A 109 -9.64 8.47 22.51
C LEU A 109 -9.26 7.47 23.60
N ASN A 110 -9.73 6.23 23.47
CA ASN A 110 -9.31 5.14 24.34
C ASN A 110 -7.81 4.88 24.14
N PRO A 111 -6.97 4.90 25.19
CA PRO A 111 -5.53 4.67 25.06
C PRO A 111 -5.16 3.34 24.38
N GLU A 112 -5.98 2.30 24.52
CA GLU A 112 -5.76 1.02 23.82
C GLU A 112 -6.01 1.15 22.32
N VAL A 113 -6.99 1.95 21.92
CA VAL A 113 -7.29 2.23 20.51
C VAL A 113 -6.16 3.06 19.89
N VAL A 114 -5.65 4.07 20.60
CA VAL A 114 -4.49 4.87 20.18
C VAL A 114 -3.26 3.99 19.99
N LYS A 115 -3.00 3.06 20.92
CA LYS A 115 -1.88 2.10 20.80
C LYS A 115 -2.05 1.15 19.63
N LEU A 116 -3.27 0.69 19.38
CA LEU A 116 -3.58 -0.20 18.26
C LEU A 116 -3.32 0.48 16.92
N ASP A 117 -3.75 1.74 16.79
CA ASP A 117 -3.54 2.58 15.60
C ASP A 117 -2.05 2.86 15.37
N ALA A 118 -1.33 3.30 16.42
CA ALA A 118 0.11 3.53 16.31
C ALA A 118 0.88 2.24 15.94
N LEU A 119 0.49 1.09 16.52
CA LEU A 119 1.09 -0.19 16.19
C LEU A 119 0.82 -0.58 14.73
N GLY A 120 -0.40 -0.37 14.23
CA GLY A 120 -0.74 -0.67 12.84
C GLY A 120 0.10 0.16 11.86
N SER A 121 0.25 1.46 12.11
CA SER A 121 1.12 2.33 11.30
C SER A 121 2.61 1.93 11.36
N VAL A 122 3.12 1.50 12.51
CA VAL A 122 4.49 0.93 12.59
C VAL A 122 4.62 -0.36 11.79
N VAL A 123 3.66 -1.27 11.91
CA VAL A 123 3.68 -2.55 11.17
C VAL A 123 3.63 -2.29 9.67
N GLN A 124 2.77 -1.38 9.21
CA GLN A 124 2.70 -0.96 7.82
C GLN A 124 4.02 -0.35 7.34
N SER A 125 4.62 0.55 8.13
CA SER A 125 5.91 1.14 7.82
C SER A 125 7.01 0.10 7.63
N ILE A 126 7.05 -0.92 8.50
CA ILE A 126 7.98 -2.05 8.38
C ILE A 126 7.71 -2.86 7.11
N GLY A 127 6.44 -3.15 6.82
CA GLY A 127 6.06 -3.89 5.62
C GLY A 127 6.52 -3.18 4.34
N ALA A 128 6.28 -1.88 4.25
CA ALA A 128 6.74 -1.06 3.13
C ALA A 128 8.28 -1.04 3.01
N ALA A 129 9.00 -0.93 4.14
CA ALA A 129 10.46 -0.99 4.15
C ALA A 129 11.01 -2.36 3.71
N ILE A 130 10.34 -3.46 4.07
CA ILE A 130 10.68 -4.81 3.59
C ILE A 130 10.50 -4.88 2.06
N GLU A 131 9.45 -4.28 1.51
CA GLU A 131 9.29 -4.21 0.05
C GLU A 131 10.40 -3.40 -0.63
N VAL A 132 10.89 -2.31 -0.02
CA VAL A 132 12.07 -1.59 -0.53
C VAL A 132 13.27 -2.52 -0.62
N ALA A 133 13.56 -3.29 0.43
CA ALA A 133 14.64 -4.27 0.43
C ALA A 133 14.44 -5.33 -0.66
N GLY A 134 13.20 -5.75 -0.91
CA GLY A 134 12.85 -6.65 -2.02
C GLY A 134 13.06 -6.05 -3.42
N VAL A 135 13.06 -4.74 -3.60
CA VAL A 135 13.29 -4.11 -4.91
C VAL A 135 14.77 -3.86 -5.20
N VAL A 136 15.56 -3.51 -4.17
CA VAL A 136 16.99 -3.16 -4.32
C VAL A 136 17.85 -4.32 -4.85
N PHE A 137 17.36 -5.56 -4.78
CA PHE A 137 18.07 -6.72 -5.30
C PHE A 137 17.61 -7.17 -6.71
N GLU A 138 16.56 -6.58 -7.31
CA GLU A 138 16.23 -6.80 -8.73
C GLU A 138 17.11 -5.91 -9.64
N GLU A 139 17.43 -6.38 -10.86
CA GLU A 139 18.35 -5.71 -11.80
C GLU A 139 18.10 -4.21 -11.99
N ASN A 140 19.21 -3.44 -12.06
CA ASN A 140 19.25 -1.98 -12.18
C ASN A 140 18.39 -1.43 -13.33
N GLY A 141 17.45 -0.54 -13.00
CA GLY A 141 16.67 0.26 -13.94
C GLY A 141 15.82 1.31 -13.23
N SER A 142 15.54 2.44 -13.88
CA SER A 142 14.85 3.60 -13.26
C SER A 142 13.46 3.29 -12.72
N LEU A 143 12.76 2.29 -13.27
CA LEU A 143 11.44 1.86 -12.77
C LEU A 143 11.55 1.13 -11.42
N TYR A 144 12.63 0.38 -11.19
CA TYR A 144 12.88 -0.27 -9.91
C TYR A 144 13.26 0.75 -8.84
N GLU A 145 14.08 1.73 -9.19
CA GLU A 145 14.40 2.86 -8.31
C GLU A 145 13.13 3.64 -7.91
N ASN A 146 12.21 3.88 -8.86
CA ASN A 146 10.94 4.55 -8.56
C ASN A 146 10.05 3.71 -7.63
N LYS A 147 9.94 2.39 -7.85
CA LYS A 147 9.16 1.51 -6.98
C LYS A 147 9.73 1.49 -5.56
N ALA A 148 11.04 1.35 -5.41
CA ALA A 148 11.73 1.43 -4.13
C ALA A 148 11.51 2.79 -3.45
N PHE A 149 11.59 3.88 -4.22
CA PHE A 149 11.35 5.22 -3.70
C PHE A 149 9.90 5.43 -3.25
N GLY A 150 8.92 4.94 -4.01
CA GLY A 150 7.50 4.98 -3.63
C GLY A 150 7.24 4.25 -2.32
N ASN A 151 7.75 3.01 -2.19
CA ASN A 151 7.64 2.24 -0.95
C ASN A 151 8.39 2.87 0.23
N LEU A 152 9.52 3.54 -0.01
CA LEU A 152 10.24 4.29 1.03
C LEU A 152 9.38 5.46 1.54
N LEU A 153 8.73 6.20 0.65
CA LEU A 153 7.81 7.27 1.04
C LEU A 153 6.62 6.73 1.85
N ILE A 154 6.01 5.61 1.43
CA ILE A 154 4.95 4.94 2.22
C ILE A 154 5.46 4.59 3.62
N SER A 155 6.65 4.01 3.70
CA SER A 155 7.28 3.65 4.98
C SER A 155 7.51 4.86 5.89
N ILE A 156 8.00 5.97 5.34
CA ILE A 156 8.23 7.21 6.10
C ILE A 156 6.90 7.86 6.52
N GLY A 157 5.93 7.94 5.61
CA GLY A 157 4.62 8.54 5.89
C GLY A 157 3.92 7.86 7.06
N THR A 158 3.81 6.54 7.00
CA THR A 158 3.18 5.72 8.05
C THR A 158 3.95 5.75 9.37
N LEU A 159 5.28 5.90 9.35
CA LEU A 159 6.06 6.12 10.56
C LEU A 159 5.77 7.49 11.18
N ILE A 160 5.62 8.54 10.36
CA ILE A 160 5.20 9.86 10.82
C ILE A 160 3.81 9.78 11.45
N ASP A 161 2.89 9.03 10.87
CA ASP A 161 1.54 8.82 11.44
C ASP A 161 1.62 8.15 12.81
N ALA A 162 2.43 7.10 12.97
CA ALA A 162 2.63 6.46 14.27
C ALA A 162 3.14 7.45 15.33
N ILE A 163 4.10 8.31 14.97
CA ILE A 163 4.62 9.37 15.85
C ILE A 163 3.52 10.40 16.16
N ALA A 164 2.70 10.77 15.17
CA ALA A 164 1.62 11.71 15.33
C ALA A 164 0.54 11.16 16.29
N ILE A 165 0.12 9.91 16.11
CA ILE A 165 -0.91 9.24 16.90
C ILE A 165 -0.56 9.22 18.40
N ILE A 166 0.72 8.97 18.74
CA ILE A 166 1.18 8.97 20.14
C ILE A 166 1.56 10.36 20.67
N THR A 167 1.47 11.40 19.84
CA THR A 167 1.76 12.77 20.28
C THR A 167 0.67 13.21 21.28
N PRO A 168 1.04 13.74 22.46
CA PRO A 168 0.08 14.10 23.51
C PRO A 168 -1.00 15.09 23.07
N GLU A 169 -2.18 15.02 23.69
CA GLU A 169 -3.34 15.86 23.36
C GLU A 169 -3.03 17.36 23.50
N GLU A 170 -2.21 17.77 24.47
CA GLU A 170 -1.78 19.16 24.64
C GLU A 170 -0.99 19.71 23.44
N LYS A 171 -0.53 18.83 22.54
CA LYS A 171 0.17 19.15 21.28
C LYS A 171 -0.71 18.91 20.05
N GLU A 172 -2.03 19.08 20.17
CA GLU A 172 -3.00 18.81 19.10
C GLU A 172 -2.61 19.42 17.74
N LYS A 173 -2.14 20.67 17.72
CA LYS A 173 -1.69 21.32 16.48
C LYS A 173 -0.51 20.58 15.82
N GLN A 174 0.46 20.13 16.61
CA GLN A 174 1.60 19.36 16.10
C GLN A 174 1.13 17.99 15.60
N ARG A 175 0.27 17.31 16.37
CA ARG A 175 -0.34 16.04 15.96
C ARG A 175 -1.06 16.14 14.62
N ARG A 176 -1.92 17.14 14.44
CA ARG A 176 -2.65 17.38 13.17
C ARG A 176 -1.71 17.64 11.99
N ILE A 177 -0.66 18.43 12.19
CA ILE A 177 0.34 18.69 11.13
C ILE A 177 1.07 17.41 10.76
N LEU A 178 1.47 16.61 11.75
CA LEU A 178 2.19 15.35 11.50
C LEU A 178 1.30 14.35 10.77
N LEU A 179 0.05 14.12 11.20
CA LEU A 179 -0.91 13.24 10.50
C LEU A 179 -1.11 13.68 9.05
N ALA A 180 -1.43 14.95 8.82
CA ALA A 180 -1.60 15.46 7.46
C ALA A 180 -0.32 15.28 6.61
N THR A 181 0.86 15.49 7.21
CA THR A 181 2.14 15.32 6.50
C THR A 181 2.41 13.85 6.18
N GLY A 182 2.19 12.94 7.13
CA GLY A 182 2.39 11.51 6.96
C GLY A 182 1.47 10.94 5.88
N GLY A 183 0.16 11.17 5.97
CA GLY A 183 -0.80 10.73 4.97
C GLY A 183 -0.52 11.24 3.55
N TRP A 184 -0.14 12.51 3.37
CA TRP A 184 0.19 13.02 2.03
C TRP A 184 1.52 12.48 1.48
N ILE A 185 2.51 12.21 2.34
CA ILE A 185 3.75 11.53 1.95
C ILE A 185 3.42 10.09 1.53
N GLU A 186 2.60 9.37 2.30
CA GLU A 186 2.17 8.02 1.97
C GLU A 186 1.43 7.98 0.63
N PHE A 187 0.44 8.86 0.44
CA PHE A 187 -0.29 8.99 -0.82
C PHE A 187 0.66 9.23 -2.00
N THR A 188 1.60 10.16 -1.85
CA THR A 188 2.60 10.44 -2.89
C THR A 188 3.44 9.20 -3.21
N GLY A 189 3.87 8.47 -2.18
CA GLY A 189 4.59 7.21 -2.33
C GLY A 189 3.79 6.17 -3.11
N SER A 190 2.51 6.02 -2.79
CA SER A 190 1.62 5.07 -3.49
C SER A 190 1.41 5.40 -4.97
N VAL A 191 1.36 6.69 -5.34
CA VAL A 191 1.24 7.11 -6.75
C VAL A 191 2.49 6.72 -7.53
N ILE A 192 3.67 6.93 -6.94
CA ILE A 192 4.96 6.58 -7.57
C ILE A 192 5.11 5.05 -7.69
N GLU A 193 4.76 4.31 -6.64
CA GLU A 193 4.73 2.84 -6.63
C GLU A 193 3.82 2.31 -7.74
N ALA A 194 2.59 2.81 -7.79
CA ALA A 194 1.58 2.39 -8.76
C ALA A 194 2.06 2.65 -10.19
N TYR A 195 2.62 3.83 -10.44
CA TYR A 195 3.20 4.16 -11.74
C TYR A 195 4.31 3.18 -12.14
N ALA A 196 5.24 2.89 -11.22
CA ALA A 196 6.36 1.99 -11.48
C ALA A 196 5.89 0.56 -11.78
N VAL A 197 4.95 0.02 -11.00
CA VAL A 197 4.39 -1.32 -11.20
C VAL A 197 3.66 -1.43 -12.54
N ILE A 198 2.74 -0.49 -12.81
CA ILE A 198 1.93 -0.51 -14.03
C ILE A 198 2.82 -0.39 -15.27
N GLN A 199 3.82 0.50 -15.25
CA GLN A 199 4.73 0.65 -16.38
C GLN A 199 5.62 -0.57 -16.59
N ASN A 200 6.16 -1.18 -15.53
CA ASN A 200 6.94 -2.42 -15.64
C ASN A 200 6.14 -3.54 -16.31
N ILE A 201 4.87 -3.68 -15.94
CA ILE A 201 3.96 -4.67 -16.55
C ILE A 201 3.71 -4.35 -18.03
N ASN A 202 3.42 -3.08 -18.36
CA ASN A 202 3.16 -2.65 -19.73
C ASN A 202 4.38 -2.87 -20.64
N GLU A 203 5.59 -2.56 -20.17
CA GLU A 203 6.83 -2.77 -20.93
C GLU A 203 7.10 -4.26 -21.19
N LYS A 204 6.88 -5.12 -20.18
CA LYS A 204 6.97 -6.58 -20.33
C LYS A 204 5.96 -7.13 -21.35
N LYS A 205 4.70 -6.69 -21.28
CA LYS A 205 3.64 -7.05 -22.24
C LYS A 205 4.01 -6.60 -23.67
N ALA A 206 4.51 -5.37 -23.84
CA ALA A 206 4.92 -4.83 -25.14
C ALA A 206 6.10 -5.60 -25.76
N THR A 207 7.10 -5.97 -24.94
CA THR A 207 8.28 -6.72 -25.37
C THR A 207 7.93 -8.13 -25.82
N LYS A 208 7.08 -8.83 -25.06
CA LYS A 208 6.57 -10.17 -25.42
C LYS A 208 5.80 -10.15 -26.75
N ASN A 209 4.99 -9.13 -26.98
CA ASN A 209 4.25 -8.95 -28.23
C ASN A 209 5.18 -8.73 -29.44
N LYS A 210 6.21 -7.89 -29.30
CA LYS A 210 7.24 -7.70 -30.35
C LYS A 210 7.97 -8.99 -30.69
N TYR A 211 8.34 -9.79 -29.67
CA TYR A 211 9.01 -11.07 -29.87
C TYR A 211 8.12 -12.08 -30.62
N ASN A 212 6.85 -12.20 -30.21
CA ASN A 212 5.89 -13.08 -30.87
C ASN A 212 5.61 -12.69 -32.32
N TYR A 213 5.58 -11.38 -32.62
CA TYR A 213 5.44 -10.90 -33.99
C TYR A 213 6.63 -11.32 -34.86
N ARG A 214 7.86 -11.11 -34.37
CA ARG A 214 9.08 -11.56 -35.07
C ARG A 214 9.10 -13.06 -35.33
N LYS A 215 8.65 -13.87 -34.37
CA LYS A 215 8.62 -15.34 -34.50
C LYS A 215 7.58 -15.86 -35.49
N ARG A 216 6.54 -15.07 -35.80
CA ARG A 216 5.51 -15.41 -36.81
C ARG A 216 5.85 -14.91 -38.21
N SER A 217 6.77 -13.95 -38.33
CA SER A 217 7.23 -13.38 -39.60
C SER A 217 8.46 -14.08 -40.19
N VAL A 218 8.98 -15.10 -39.51
CA VAL A 218 10.08 -15.99 -39.94
C VAL A 218 9.49 -17.39 -40.12
#